data_AF-A0A959TM59-F1
#
_entry.id   AF-A0A959TM59-F1
#
_cell.length_a   1.000
_cell.length_b   1.000
_cell.length_c   1.000
_cell.angle_alpha   90.00
_cell.angle_beta   90.00
_cell.angle_gamma   90.00
#
_symmetry.space_group_name_H-M   'P 1'
#
loop_
_entity.id
_entity.type
_entity.pdbx_description
1 polymer ?
#
loop_
_entity_poly.entity_id
_entity_poly.type
_entity_poly.pdbx_seq_one_letter_code
_entity_poly.pdbx_strand_id
1 'polypeptide(L)'
;WSAMSGVLWVLAWPGTGGVFPLAFIAWWPMLQAERAHDARTSGRRRSFTPYLLLGLFIWNASTTWWLGAVDEPWATRLLSGGFPMVGNTLLMSLPWILRRWVVRRLGRAWSDVTLVLAWLAFERLHHDWDLQWPWLTLGNVFAEHPGWIQWYEWTGVLGGSLWIWATA
;
A
#
# COMPACT_ATOMS: atom_id res chain seq x y z
N TRP A 1 -7.27 -8.46 10.96
CA TRP A 1 -7.59 -8.26 9.53
C TRP A 1 -6.67 -7.23 8.88
N SER A 2 -6.68 -5.94 9.27
CA SER A 2 -5.78 -4.94 8.65
C SER A 2 -4.29 -5.24 8.82
N ALA A 3 -3.84 -5.62 10.02
CA ALA A 3 -2.45 -6.03 10.23
C ALA A 3 -2.05 -7.27 9.42
N MET A 4 -3.01 -8.18 9.17
CA MET A 4 -2.77 -9.38 8.35
C MET A 4 -2.50 -9.02 6.90
N SER A 5 -3.21 -8.01 6.35
CA SER A 5 -2.90 -7.46 5.03
C SER A 5 -1.47 -6.93 4.97
N GLY A 6 -1.04 -6.17 5.99
CA GLY A 6 0.33 -5.70 6.11
C GLY A 6 1.34 -6.84 6.11
N VAL A 7 1.13 -7.89 6.92
CA VAL A 7 2.01 -9.06 6.97
C VAL A 7 2.05 -9.81 5.63
N LEU A 8 0.91 -10.01 4.97
CA LEU A 8 0.88 -10.64 3.64
C LEU A 8 1.68 -9.84 2.61
N TRP A 9 1.60 -8.50 2.67
CA TRP A 9 2.41 -7.64 1.83
C TRP A 9 3.92 -7.78 2.12
N VAL A 10 4.32 -7.90 3.37
CA VAL A 10 5.72 -8.19 3.74
C VAL A 10 6.17 -9.53 3.18
N LEU A 11 5.36 -10.58 3.32
CA LEU A 11 5.69 -11.91 2.80
C LEU A 11 5.74 -11.94 1.26
N ALA A 12 4.95 -11.12 0.59
CA ALA A 12 4.97 -10.99 -0.85
C ALA A 12 6.19 -10.22 -1.38
N TRP A 13 6.76 -9.31 -0.57
CA TRP A 13 7.71 -8.33 -1.04
C TRP A 13 9.11 -8.92 -1.34
N PRO A 14 9.75 -8.51 -2.44
CA PRO A 14 11.12 -8.91 -2.75
C PRO A 14 12.10 -8.43 -1.68
N GLY A 15 13.10 -9.25 -1.37
CA GLY A 15 14.10 -8.96 -0.33
C GLY A 15 13.63 -9.11 1.13
N THR A 16 12.37 -9.46 1.38
CA THR A 16 11.89 -9.84 2.73
C THR A 16 11.26 -11.23 2.73
N GLY A 17 10.14 -11.42 2.04
CA GLY A 17 9.48 -12.72 1.93
C GLY A 17 9.64 -13.41 0.57
N GLY A 18 9.64 -12.64 -0.53
CA GLY A 18 9.82 -13.18 -1.89
C GLY A 18 8.66 -14.05 -2.43
N VAL A 19 7.57 -14.22 -1.67
CA VAL A 19 6.42 -15.05 -2.09
C VAL A 19 5.42 -14.20 -2.88
N PHE A 20 5.82 -13.74 -4.06
CA PHE A 20 5.06 -12.78 -4.87
C PHE A 20 3.58 -13.14 -5.12
N PRO A 21 3.13 -14.42 -5.25
CA PRO A 21 1.71 -14.72 -5.48
C PRO A 21 0.80 -14.26 -4.35
N LEU A 22 1.35 -14.05 -3.14
CA LEU A 22 0.59 -13.50 -2.02
C LEU A 22 0.12 -12.06 -2.28
N ALA A 23 0.79 -11.30 -3.16
CA ALA A 23 0.41 -9.94 -3.51
C ALA A 23 -1.04 -9.83 -4.01
N PHE A 24 -1.51 -10.84 -4.76
CA PHE A 24 -2.87 -10.88 -5.31
C PHE A 24 -3.97 -11.01 -4.24
N ILE A 25 -3.63 -11.59 -3.08
CA ILE A 25 -4.57 -11.75 -1.96
C ILE A 25 -4.24 -10.82 -0.78
N ALA A 26 -3.14 -10.07 -0.84
CA ALA A 26 -2.65 -9.28 0.28
C ALA A 26 -3.60 -8.14 0.67
N TRP A 27 -4.35 -7.58 -0.28
CA TRP A 27 -5.35 -6.54 -0.01
C TRP A 27 -6.69 -7.08 0.51
N TRP A 28 -7.00 -8.35 0.27
CA TRP A 28 -8.27 -8.96 0.66
C TRP A 28 -8.60 -8.80 2.16
N PRO A 29 -7.68 -9.06 3.11
CA PRO A 29 -7.95 -8.85 4.53
C PRO A 29 -8.25 -7.40 4.91
N MET A 30 -7.66 -6.42 4.21
CA MET A 30 -7.89 -5.01 4.47
C MET A 30 -9.31 -4.61 4.02
N LEU A 31 -9.72 -5.04 2.82
CA LEU A 31 -11.08 -4.82 2.32
C LEU A 31 -12.14 -5.45 3.23
N GLN A 32 -11.88 -6.66 3.73
CA GLN A 32 -12.76 -7.34 4.69
C GLN A 32 -12.78 -6.65 6.06
N ALA A 33 -11.63 -6.14 6.52
CA ALA A 33 -11.56 -5.37 7.78
C ALA A 33 -12.43 -4.11 7.72
N GLU A 34 -12.39 -3.41 6.59
CA GLU A 34 -13.19 -2.20 6.37
C GLU A 34 -14.69 -2.53 6.37
N ARG A 35 -15.10 -3.59 5.66
CA ARG A 35 -16.49 -4.06 5.63
C ARG A 35 -16.99 -4.44 7.02
N ALA A 36 -16.20 -5.20 7.78
CA ALA A 36 -16.54 -5.61 9.14
C ALA A 36 -16.61 -4.40 10.10
N HIS A 37 -15.70 -3.43 9.95
CA HIS A 37 -15.71 -2.21 10.72
C HIS A 37 -16.97 -1.38 10.44
N ASP A 38 -17.33 -1.18 9.17
CA ASP A 38 -18.51 -0.41 8.78
C ASP A 38 -19.81 -1.07 9.26
N ALA A 39 -19.91 -2.41 9.20
CA ALA A 39 -21.06 -3.15 9.73
C ALA A 39 -21.21 -2.99 11.26
N ARG A 40 -20.10 -3.01 12.01
CA ARG A 40 -20.12 -2.87 13.48
C ARG A 40 -20.33 -1.44 13.97
N THR A 41 -20.04 -0.48 13.11
CA THR A 41 -20.01 0.95 13.45
C THR A 41 -21.15 1.72 12.77
N SER A 42 -22.12 1.02 12.18
CA SER A 42 -23.31 1.66 11.61
C SER A 42 -23.98 2.54 12.67
N GLY A 43 -23.93 3.87 12.50
CA GLY A 43 -24.47 4.86 13.43
C GLY A 43 -23.49 5.52 14.39
N ARG A 44 -22.21 5.11 14.45
CA ARG A 44 -21.16 5.80 15.26
C ARG A 44 -20.10 6.43 14.36
N ARG A 45 -19.63 7.65 14.67
CA ARG A 45 -18.52 8.31 13.95
C ARG A 45 -17.14 7.75 14.38
N ARG A 46 -16.89 6.45 14.22
CA ARG A 46 -15.51 5.91 14.41
C ARG A 46 -14.78 5.84 13.09
N SER A 47 -13.54 6.31 13.09
CA SER A 47 -12.67 6.24 11.93
C SER A 47 -12.01 4.86 11.81
N PHE A 48 -11.93 4.34 10.58
CA PHE A 48 -11.15 3.15 10.24
C PHE A 48 -9.66 3.48 10.03
N THR A 49 -9.31 4.76 9.91
CA THR A 49 -7.96 5.24 9.62
C THR A 49 -6.88 4.64 10.53
N PRO A 50 -7.07 4.47 11.86
CA PRO A 50 -6.05 3.85 12.71
C PRO A 50 -5.73 2.39 12.31
N TYR A 51 -6.75 1.61 11.93
CA TYR A 51 -6.56 0.23 11.49
C TYR A 51 -5.88 0.15 10.12
N LEU A 52 -6.25 1.06 9.21
CA LEU A 52 -5.60 1.22 7.92
C LEU A 52 -4.11 1.56 8.08
N LEU A 53 -3.81 2.59 8.87
CA LEU A 53 -2.44 3.04 9.13
C LEU A 53 -1.61 1.93 9.74
N LEU A 54 -2.17 1.13 10.66
CA LEU A 54 -1.45 0.00 11.23
C LEU A 54 -1.02 -1.01 10.17
N GLY A 55 -1.91 -1.39 9.24
CA GLY A 55 -1.57 -2.35 8.18
C GLY A 55 -0.55 -1.79 7.19
N LEU A 56 -0.72 -0.53 6.76
CA LEU A 56 0.22 0.15 5.86
C LEU A 56 1.59 0.35 6.53
N PHE A 57 1.61 0.72 7.81
CA PHE A 57 2.84 0.91 8.57
C PHE A 57 3.61 -0.40 8.74
N ILE A 58 2.93 -1.50 9.05
CA ILE A 58 3.56 -2.83 9.13
C ILE A 58 4.24 -3.17 7.80
N TRP A 59 3.53 -3.00 6.69
CA TRP A 59 4.10 -3.25 5.37
C TRP A 59 5.30 -2.33 5.10
N ASN A 60 5.13 -1.02 5.22
CA ASN A 60 6.17 -0.04 4.93
C ASN A 60 7.41 -0.22 5.81
N ALA A 61 7.24 -0.28 7.14
CA ALA A 61 8.36 -0.41 8.07
C ALA A 61 9.11 -1.73 7.93
N SER A 62 8.41 -2.82 7.66
CA SER A 62 9.04 -4.14 7.52
C SER A 62 9.73 -4.32 6.18
N THR A 63 9.25 -3.69 5.11
CA THR A 63 9.89 -3.78 3.77
C THR A 63 11.03 -2.78 3.60
N THR A 64 11.00 -1.68 4.36
CA THR A 64 12.06 -0.65 4.36
C THR A 64 12.93 -0.69 5.62
N TRP A 65 12.93 -1.82 6.33
CA TRP A 65 13.68 -2.03 7.58
C TRP A 65 15.18 -1.70 7.46
N TRP A 66 15.74 -1.91 6.27
CA TRP A 66 17.16 -1.70 5.97
C TRP A 66 17.60 -0.25 6.14
N LEU A 67 16.69 0.74 6.06
CA LEU A 67 16.99 2.14 6.36
C LEU A 67 17.44 2.33 7.81
N GLY A 68 16.94 1.51 8.74
CA GLY A 68 17.36 1.51 10.12
C GLY A 68 18.74 0.90 10.35
N ALA A 69 19.25 0.12 9.39
CA ALA A 69 20.54 -0.54 9.45
C ALA A 69 21.69 0.29 8.86
N VAL A 70 21.41 1.48 8.29
CA VAL A 70 22.42 2.39 7.73
C VAL A 70 23.29 2.95 8.86
N ASP A 71 24.62 2.94 8.73
CA ASP A 71 25.55 3.47 9.73
C ASP A 71 25.55 5.01 9.78
N GLU A 72 24.67 5.56 10.62
CA GLU A 72 24.49 7.00 10.82
C GLU A 72 24.16 7.29 12.30
N PRO A 73 24.39 8.53 12.77
CA PRO A 73 23.92 8.96 14.08
C PRO A 73 22.40 8.79 14.22
N TRP A 74 21.93 8.45 15.43
CA TRP A 74 20.51 8.14 15.68
C TRP A 74 19.56 9.26 15.24
N ALA A 75 19.95 10.53 15.43
CA ALA A 75 19.13 11.68 15.06
C ALA A 75 18.99 11.79 13.53
N THR A 76 20.07 11.55 12.79
CA THR A 76 20.06 11.56 11.33
C THR A 76 19.20 10.43 10.79
N ARG A 77 19.31 9.20 11.34
CA ARG A 77 18.46 8.05 10.96
C ARG A 77 16.97 8.33 11.10
N LEU A 78 16.56 9.00 12.18
CA LEU A 78 15.16 9.36 12.38
C LEU A 78 14.68 10.38 11.35
N LEU A 79 15.51 11.36 11.01
CA LEU A 79 15.19 12.40 10.03
C LEU A 79 15.19 11.87 8.59
N SER A 80 16.15 11.02 8.23
CA SER A 80 16.34 10.51 6.87
C SER A 80 15.46 9.29 6.55
N GLY A 81 15.19 8.42 7.53
CA GLY A 81 14.38 7.22 7.35
C GLY A 81 13.04 7.26 8.08
N GLY A 82 13.06 7.61 9.37
CA GLY A 82 11.88 7.51 10.23
C GLY A 82 10.72 8.43 9.84
N PHE A 83 10.97 9.74 9.73
CA PHE A 83 9.96 10.72 9.35
C PHE A 83 9.40 10.47 7.94
N PRO A 84 10.23 10.25 6.90
CA PRO A 84 9.76 9.87 5.58
C PRO A 84 8.93 8.59 5.56
N MET A 85 9.29 7.57 6.36
CA MET A 85 8.52 6.32 6.46
C MET A 85 7.10 6.55 7.00
N VAL A 86 6.97 7.39 8.04
CA VAL A 86 5.66 7.81 8.56
C VAL A 86 4.91 8.64 7.51
N GLY A 87 5.60 9.58 6.86
CA GLY A 87 5.04 10.40 5.78
C GLY A 87 4.47 9.55 4.64
N ASN A 88 5.24 8.60 4.13
CA ASN A 88 4.81 7.68 3.08
C ASN A 88 3.60 6.85 3.52
N THR A 89 3.59 6.34 4.76
CA THR A 89 2.44 5.61 5.31
C THR A 89 1.16 6.46 5.31
N LEU A 90 1.27 7.75 5.66
CA LEU A 90 0.16 8.69 5.62
C LEU A 90 -0.31 8.96 4.19
N LEU A 91 0.62 9.09 3.23
CA LEU A 91 0.29 9.36 1.84
C LEU A 91 -0.37 8.14 1.17
N MET A 92 0.13 6.92 1.46
CA MET A 92 -0.50 5.65 1.05
C MET A 92 -1.91 5.47 1.62
N SER A 93 -2.26 6.20 2.69
CA SER A 93 -3.62 6.17 3.25
C SER A 93 -4.62 7.03 2.47
N LEU A 94 -4.16 7.97 1.64
CA LEU A 94 -5.02 8.89 0.89
C LEU A 94 -5.97 8.18 -0.09
N PRO A 95 -5.54 7.20 -0.92
CA PRO A 95 -6.45 6.45 -1.79
C PRO A 95 -7.59 5.77 -1.03
N TRP A 96 -7.27 5.20 0.13
CA TRP A 96 -8.25 4.54 1.01
C TRP A 96 -9.22 5.53 1.65
N ILE A 97 -8.74 6.71 2.06
CA ILE A 97 -9.61 7.78 2.59
C ILE A 97 -10.58 8.24 1.49
N LEU A 98 -10.09 8.43 0.26
CA LEU A 98 -10.91 8.81 -0.88
C LEU A 98 -11.96 7.74 -1.21
N ARG A 99 -11.58 6.45 -1.23
CA ARG A 99 -12.52 5.33 -1.36
C ARG A 99 -13.65 5.41 -0.33
N ARG A 100 -13.32 5.64 0.96
CA ARG A 100 -14.31 5.73 2.04
C ARG A 100 -15.23 6.94 1.91
N TRP A 101 -14.74 8.02 1.30
CA TRP A 101 -15.58 9.16 0.98
C TRP A 101 -16.56 8.83 -0.15
N VAL A 102 -16.09 8.17 -1.21
CA VAL A 102 -16.91 7.75 -2.36
C VAL A 102 -17.95 6.71 -1.97
N VAL A 103 -17.62 5.73 -1.11
CA VAL A 103 -18.58 4.68 -0.72
C VAL A 103 -19.85 5.23 -0.08
N ARG A 104 -19.74 6.36 0.62
CA ARG A 104 -20.87 7.04 1.28
C ARG A 104 -21.71 7.87 0.31
N ARG A 105 -21.18 8.20 -0.87
CA ARG A 105 -21.79 9.12 -1.86
C ARG A 105 -22.37 8.37 -3.06
N LEU A 106 -21.60 7.44 -3.61
CA LEU A 106 -21.87 6.76 -4.87
C LEU A 106 -22.04 5.25 -4.73
N GLY A 107 -21.78 4.69 -3.54
CA GLY A 107 -21.89 3.25 -3.27
C GLY A 107 -20.60 2.47 -3.54
N ARG A 108 -20.67 1.15 -3.36
CA ARG A 108 -19.51 0.26 -3.31
C ARG A 108 -18.79 0.09 -4.65
N ALA A 109 -19.52 -0.14 -5.74
CA ALA A 109 -18.93 -0.34 -7.05
C ALA A 109 -18.03 0.83 -7.47
N TRP A 110 -18.52 2.07 -7.31
CA TRP A 110 -17.74 3.28 -7.59
C TRP A 110 -16.57 3.49 -6.64
N SER A 111 -16.70 3.06 -5.38
CA SER A 111 -15.61 3.16 -4.40
C SER A 111 -14.43 2.24 -4.75
N ASP A 112 -14.69 1.04 -5.27
CA ASP A 112 -13.65 0.10 -5.64
C ASP A 112 -12.90 0.59 -6.88
N VAL A 113 -13.62 1.07 -7.91
CA VAL A 113 -13.00 1.73 -9.07
C VAL A 113 -12.18 2.96 -8.66
N THR A 114 -12.71 3.77 -7.74
CA THR A 114 -11.99 4.94 -7.23
C THR A 114 -10.72 4.53 -6.49
N LEU A 115 -10.73 3.44 -5.73
CA LEU A 115 -9.54 2.96 -5.03
C LEU A 115 -8.42 2.64 -6.02
N VAL A 116 -8.74 1.89 -7.08
CA VAL A 116 -7.75 1.51 -8.10
C VAL A 116 -7.17 2.75 -8.77
N LEU A 117 -8.02 3.65 -9.25
CA LEU A 117 -7.58 4.88 -9.93
C LEU A 117 -6.78 5.79 -9.00
N ALA A 118 -7.24 5.97 -7.76
CA ALA A 118 -6.56 6.81 -6.78
C ALA A 118 -5.21 6.21 -6.36
N TRP A 119 -5.09 4.89 -6.28
CA TRP A 119 -3.83 4.23 -5.98
C TRP A 119 -2.82 4.39 -7.11
N LEU A 120 -3.23 4.18 -8.36
CA LEU A 120 -2.36 4.39 -9.53
C LEU A 120 -1.93 5.85 -9.67
N ALA A 121 -2.84 6.80 -9.43
CA ALA A 121 -2.52 8.22 -9.40
C ALA A 121 -1.54 8.55 -8.27
N PHE A 122 -1.74 7.98 -7.08
CA PHE A 122 -0.83 8.12 -5.94
C PHE A 122 0.58 7.62 -6.30
N GLU A 123 0.72 6.43 -6.85
CA GLU A 123 2.01 5.86 -7.24
C GLU A 123 2.68 6.73 -8.31
N ARG A 124 1.94 7.15 -9.34
CA ARG A 124 2.47 8.03 -10.39
C ARG A 124 2.97 9.36 -9.82
N LEU A 125 2.25 9.96 -8.87
CA LEU A 125 2.68 11.20 -8.22
C LEU A 125 3.88 10.97 -7.29
N HIS A 126 3.95 9.82 -6.63
CA HIS A 126 5.06 9.47 -5.73
C HIS A 126 6.39 9.21 -6.43
N HIS A 127 6.42 9.12 -7.76
CA HIS A 127 7.64 8.94 -8.55
C HIS A 127 8.38 10.25 -8.88
N ASP A 128 7.70 11.42 -8.87
CA ASP A 128 8.28 12.67 -9.40
C ASP A 128 8.19 13.83 -8.39
N TRP A 129 8.78 13.67 -7.19
CA TRP A 129 8.86 14.75 -6.19
C TRP A 129 9.98 14.54 -5.17
N ASP A 130 10.32 15.59 -4.40
CA ASP A 130 11.47 15.59 -3.47
C ASP A 130 11.35 14.57 -2.32
N LEU A 131 10.13 14.19 -1.95
CA LEU A 131 9.84 13.17 -0.92
C LEU A 131 9.39 11.83 -1.52
N GLN A 132 9.86 11.54 -2.73
CA GLN A 132 9.55 10.28 -3.42
C GLN A 132 9.92 9.05 -2.60
N TRP A 133 9.01 8.07 -2.61
CA TRP A 133 9.20 6.77 -1.97
C TRP A 133 8.81 5.64 -2.94
N PRO A 134 9.45 5.59 -4.12
CA PRO A 134 9.01 4.75 -5.23
C PRO A 134 9.25 3.26 -4.97
N TRP A 135 9.97 2.91 -3.89
CA TRP A 135 10.24 1.53 -3.54
C TRP A 135 8.95 0.74 -3.37
N LEU A 136 7.92 1.31 -2.74
CA LEU A 136 6.66 0.61 -2.41
C LEU A 136 5.57 0.70 -3.48
N THR A 137 5.94 1.01 -4.72
CA THR A 137 5.05 0.82 -5.87
C THR A 137 4.71 -0.66 -6.04
N LEU A 138 3.43 -1.02 -6.06
CA LEU A 138 2.97 -2.42 -5.98
C LEU A 138 3.55 -3.29 -7.10
N GLY A 139 3.68 -2.75 -8.31
CA GLY A 139 4.28 -3.45 -9.44
C GLY A 139 5.73 -3.89 -9.24
N ASN A 140 6.45 -3.36 -8.24
CA ASN A 140 7.80 -3.81 -7.90
C ASN A 140 7.83 -5.19 -7.23
N VAL A 141 6.69 -5.72 -6.77
CA VAL A 141 6.64 -7.03 -6.09
C VAL A 141 7.15 -8.18 -6.98
N PHE A 142 7.10 -8.01 -8.30
CA PHE A 142 7.53 -9.00 -9.28
C PHE A 142 9.01 -8.87 -9.69
N ALA A 143 9.79 -8.00 -9.04
CA ALA A 143 11.16 -7.70 -9.44
C ALA A 143 12.10 -8.93 -9.49
N GLU A 144 11.86 -9.95 -8.65
CA GLU A 144 12.62 -11.20 -8.63
C GLU A 144 12.25 -12.16 -9.79
N HIS A 145 11.21 -11.84 -10.57
CA HIS A 145 10.68 -12.67 -11.66
C HIS A 145 10.55 -11.90 -12.98
N PRO A 146 11.66 -11.45 -13.59
CA PRO A 146 11.65 -10.62 -14.80
C PRO A 146 10.89 -11.26 -15.97
N GLY A 147 10.88 -12.59 -16.08
CA GLY A 147 10.14 -13.31 -17.13
C GLY A 147 8.63 -13.08 -17.11
N TRP A 148 8.05 -12.73 -15.96
CA TRP A 148 6.60 -12.49 -15.80
C TRP A 148 6.19 -11.05 -16.14
N ILE A 149 7.14 -10.14 -16.21
CA ILE A 149 6.91 -8.71 -16.33
C ILE A 149 7.53 -8.11 -17.59
N GLN A 150 7.86 -8.94 -18.59
CA GLN A 150 8.39 -8.43 -19.87
C GLN A 150 7.45 -7.40 -20.52
N TRP A 151 6.14 -7.57 -20.35
CA TRP A 151 5.11 -6.65 -20.83
C TRP A 151 5.14 -5.27 -20.14
N TYR A 152 5.88 -5.09 -19.04
CA TYR A 152 6.13 -3.76 -18.46
C TYR A 152 6.83 -2.82 -19.45
N GLU A 153 7.45 -3.33 -20.52
CA GLU A 153 7.96 -2.49 -21.61
C GLU A 153 6.87 -1.58 -22.21
N TRP A 154 5.60 -2.00 -22.18
CA TRP A 154 4.47 -1.25 -22.73
C TRP A 154 3.75 -0.40 -21.67
N THR A 155 3.59 -0.91 -20.46
CA THR A 155 2.75 -0.29 -19.42
C THR A 155 3.54 0.38 -18.31
N GLY A 156 4.85 0.12 -18.22
CA GLY A 156 5.66 0.38 -17.05
C GLY A 156 5.20 -0.42 -15.81
N VAL A 157 5.82 -0.10 -14.67
CA VAL A 157 5.57 -0.73 -13.36
C VAL A 157 4.13 -0.56 -12.89
N LEU A 158 3.48 0.55 -13.24
CA LEU A 158 2.08 0.82 -12.88
C LEU A 158 1.11 -0.21 -13.47
N GLY A 159 1.47 -0.84 -14.60
CA GLY A 159 0.71 -1.96 -15.13
C GLY A 159 0.62 -3.12 -14.15
N GLY A 160 1.72 -3.43 -13.45
CA GLY A 160 1.75 -4.43 -12.39
C GLY A 160 0.87 -4.08 -11.19
N SER A 161 0.90 -2.81 -10.79
CA SER A 161 0.01 -2.31 -9.74
C SER A 161 -1.46 -2.46 -10.13
N LEU A 162 -1.81 -2.13 -11.38
CA LEU A 162 -3.15 -2.35 -11.91
C LEU A 162 -3.51 -3.84 -11.93
N TRP A 163 -2.58 -4.71 -12.32
CA TRP A 163 -2.80 -6.15 -12.35
C TRP A 163 -3.15 -6.70 -10.97
N ILE A 164 -2.42 -6.30 -9.93
CA ILE A 164 -2.70 -6.69 -8.54
C ILE A 164 -4.09 -6.19 -8.11
N TRP A 165 -4.42 -4.93 -8.37
CA TRP A 165 -5.72 -4.36 -8.00
C TRP A 165 -6.89 -4.99 -8.74
N ALA A 166 -6.71 -5.36 -10.01
CA ALA A 166 -7.75 -6.00 -10.81
C ALA A 166 -8.10 -7.41 -10.29
N THR A 167 -7.20 -8.04 -9.53
CA THR A 167 -7.38 -9.38 -8.96
C THR A 167 -7.73 -9.40 -7.46
N ALA A 168 -7.75 -8.24 -6.80
CA ALA A 168 -7.96 -8.09 -5.34
C ALA A 168 -9.45 -8.03 -4.95
#